data_AF-A0A1I0DLS4-F1
#
_entry.id   AF-A0A1I0DLS4-F1
#
_cell.length_a   1.000
_cell.length_b   1.000
_cell.length_c   1.000
_cell.angle_alpha   90.00
_cell.angle_beta   90.00
_cell.angle_gamma   90.00
#
_symmetry.space_group_name_H-M   'P 1'
#
loop_
_entity.id
_entity.type
_entity.pdbx_description
1 polymer ?
#
loop_
_entity_poly.entity_id
_entity_poly.type
_entity_poly.pdbx_seq_one_letter_code
_entity_poly.pdbx_strand_id
1 'polypeptide(L)'
;MKYMKQFGFILATTCIGEFLHYFIPLSIPGSIYGLVLMFILLMLHVIPLDDVKETAEFLIEIMPVMFIPAAVGLLESWEQLRPIVVPVLVITVFSTFLVMVVTGKVTQFVIHRMHTEHKSSQKTKSGKSEVCHE
;
A
#
# COMPACT_ATOMS: atom_id res chain seq x y z
N MET A 1 7.35 -2.94 -28.23
CA MET A 1 6.02 -3.37 -27.72
C MET A 1 6.04 -3.81 -26.24
N LYS A 2 7.10 -3.54 -25.46
CA LYS A 2 7.16 -3.95 -24.06
C LYS A 2 6.09 -3.24 -23.22
N TYR A 3 6.05 -1.90 -23.25
CA TYR A 3 5.04 -1.09 -22.54
C TYR A 3 3.58 -1.53 -22.78
N MET A 4 3.22 -1.89 -24.01
CA MET A 4 1.86 -2.33 -24.32
C MET A 4 1.50 -3.67 -23.65
N LYS A 5 2.47 -4.58 -23.48
CA LYS A 5 2.27 -5.83 -22.73
C LYS A 5 2.18 -5.56 -21.22
N GLN A 6 3.06 -4.71 -20.70
CA GLN A 6 3.07 -4.35 -19.28
C GLN A 6 1.76 -3.65 -18.87
N PHE A 7 1.32 -2.67 -19.68
CA PHE A 7 0.03 -2.01 -19.51
C PHE A 7 -1.14 -2.98 -19.59
N GLY A 8 -1.07 -3.93 -20.54
CA GLY A 8 -2.05 -5.02 -20.65
C GLY A 8 -2.19 -5.85 -19.38
N PHE A 9 -1.08 -6.17 -18.69
CA PHE A 9 -1.13 -6.89 -17.42
C PHE A 9 -1.80 -6.07 -16.31
N ILE A 10 -1.48 -4.78 -16.19
CA ILE A 10 -2.08 -3.87 -15.20
C ILE A 10 -3.59 -3.75 -15.43
N LEU A 11 -4.02 -3.56 -16.69
CA LEU A 11 -5.43 -3.47 -17.03
C LEU A 11 -6.16 -4.80 -16.85
N ALA A 12 -5.56 -5.92 -17.26
CA ALA A 12 -6.18 -7.25 -17.13
C ALA A 12 -6.43 -7.60 -15.66
N THR A 13 -5.43 -7.42 -14.80
CA THR A 13 -5.57 -7.69 -13.35
C THR A 13 -6.59 -6.76 -12.69
N THR A 14 -6.64 -5.48 -13.07
CA THR A 14 -7.66 -4.54 -12.59
C THR A 14 -9.06 -4.94 -13.03
N CYS A 15 -9.24 -5.33 -14.31
CA CYS A 15 -10.52 -5.78 -14.85
C CYS A 15 -11.01 -7.06 -14.17
N ILE A 16 -10.11 -8.03 -13.93
CA ILE A 16 -10.41 -9.24 -13.18
C ILE A 16 -10.77 -8.91 -11.72
N GLY A 17 -10.11 -7.92 -11.10
CA GLY A 17 -10.43 -7.44 -9.76
C GLY A 17 -11.84 -6.86 -9.65
N GLU A 18 -12.27 -6.08 -10.64
CA GLU A 18 -13.63 -5.55 -10.73
C GLU A 18 -14.65 -6.66 -10.97
N PHE A 19 -14.32 -7.63 -11.82
CA PHE A 19 -15.16 -8.82 -12.02
C PHE A 19 -15.31 -9.61 -10.72
N LEU A 20 -14.23 -9.83 -9.97
CA LEU A 20 -14.28 -10.49 -8.66
C LEU A 20 -15.15 -9.73 -7.65
N HIS A 21 -15.07 -8.40 -7.64
CA HIS A 21 -15.93 -7.57 -6.80
C HIS A 21 -17.41 -7.78 -7.10
N TYR A 22 -17.79 -8.01 -8.37
CA TYR A 22 -19.17 -8.31 -8.74
C TYR A 22 -19.66 -9.66 -8.19
N PHE A 23 -18.78 -10.66 -8.08
CA PHE A 23 -19.13 -11.99 -7.54
C PHE A 23 -19.10 -12.06 -6.01
N ILE A 24 -18.28 -11.23 -5.35
CA ILE A 24 -18.08 -11.24 -3.91
C ILE A 24 -18.77 -10.02 -3.29
N PRO A 25 -19.87 -10.18 -2.52
CA PRO A 25 -20.68 -9.07 -1.98
C PRO A 25 -20.03 -8.39 -0.75
N LEU A 26 -18.73 -8.08 -0.81
CA LEU A 26 -18.01 -7.32 0.21
C LEU A 26 -17.87 -5.86 -0.26
N SER A 27 -18.12 -4.89 0.63
CA SER A 27 -18.07 -3.44 0.38
C SER A 27 -16.65 -2.87 0.14
N ILE A 28 -15.75 -3.66 -0.45
CA ILE A 28 -14.37 -3.28 -0.76
C ILE A 28 -14.30 -2.86 -2.23
N PRO A 29 -13.67 -1.72 -2.57
CA PRO A 29 -13.48 -1.31 -3.96
C PRO A 29 -12.78 -2.40 -4.80
N GLY A 30 -13.22 -2.59 -6.05
CA GLY A 30 -12.62 -3.55 -6.98
C GLY A 30 -11.10 -3.37 -7.20
N SER A 31 -10.60 -2.13 -7.07
CA SER A 31 -9.17 -1.81 -7.15
C SER A 31 -8.32 -2.55 -6.11
N ILE A 32 -8.86 -2.82 -4.92
CA ILE A 32 -8.14 -3.57 -3.87
C ILE A 32 -8.02 -5.05 -4.27
N TYR A 33 -9.05 -5.63 -4.89
CA TYR A 33 -8.98 -6.99 -5.43
C TYR A 33 -7.94 -7.11 -6.54
N GLY A 34 -7.90 -6.12 -7.45
CA GLY A 34 -6.87 -6.05 -8.49
C GLY A 34 -5.44 -5.99 -7.92
N LEU A 35 -5.24 -5.22 -6.84
CA LEU A 35 -3.95 -5.14 -6.14
C LEU A 35 -3.56 -6.48 -5.51
N VAL A 36 -4.47 -7.13 -4.79
CA VAL A 36 -4.21 -8.44 -4.17
C VAL A 36 -3.93 -9.50 -5.23
N LEU A 37 -4.69 -9.48 -6.34
CA LEU A 37 -4.48 -10.40 -7.45
C LEU A 37 -3.10 -10.19 -8.09
N MET A 38 -2.73 -8.95 -8.42
CA MET A 38 -1.41 -8.63 -8.96
C MET A 38 -0.30 -9.08 -8.00
N PHE A 39 -0.47 -8.86 -6.69
CA PHE A 39 0.46 -9.30 -5.67
C PHE A 39 0.64 -10.83 -5.67
N ILE A 40 -0.44 -11.60 -5.77
CA ILE A 40 -0.38 -13.06 -5.87
C ILE A 40 0.33 -13.50 -7.15
N LEU A 41 0.07 -12.86 -8.30
CA LEU A 41 0.71 -13.19 -9.58
C LEU A 41 2.23 -12.93 -9.55
N LEU A 42 2.65 -11.86 -8.86
CA LEU A 42 4.07 -11.59 -8.59
C LEU A 42 4.68 -12.65 -7.66
N MET A 43 3.99 -13.02 -6.58
CA MET A 43 4.46 -14.05 -5.64
C MET A 43 4.63 -15.42 -6.32
N LEU A 44 3.73 -15.76 -7.24
CA LEU A 44 3.82 -16.97 -8.06
C LEU A 44 4.86 -16.88 -9.19
N HIS A 45 5.53 -15.72 -9.33
CA HIS A 45 6.52 -15.42 -10.37
C HIS A 45 6.00 -15.64 -11.81
N VAL A 46 4.68 -15.62 -12.00
CA VAL A 46 4.04 -15.78 -13.32
C VAL A 46 4.24 -14.53 -14.17
N ILE A 47 4.27 -13.37 -13.52
CA ILE A 47 4.60 -12.09 -14.15
C ILE A 47 5.91 -11.60 -13.52
N PRO A 48 7.02 -11.51 -14.28
CA PRO A 48 8.26 -10.94 -13.76
C PRO A 48 8.06 -9.46 -13.45
N LEU A 49 8.63 -8.99 -12.35
CA LEU A 49 8.54 -7.60 -11.89
C LEU A 49 8.92 -6.59 -12.99
N ASP A 50 9.91 -6.94 -13.81
CA ASP A 50 10.40 -6.11 -14.92
C ASP A 50 9.34 -5.89 -16.01
N ASP A 51 8.32 -6.76 -16.11
CA ASP A 51 7.22 -6.66 -17.06
C ASP A 51 6.04 -5.81 -16.54
N VAL A 52 6.16 -5.17 -15.38
CA VAL A 52 5.10 -4.28 -14.85
C VAL A 52 5.68 -2.97 -14.34
N LYS A 53 6.90 -3.02 -13.80
CA LYS A 53 7.55 -1.89 -13.11
C LYS A 53 7.61 -0.61 -13.94
N GLU A 54 8.10 -0.69 -15.18
CA GLU A 54 8.36 0.51 -16.00
C GLU A 54 7.06 1.26 -16.33
N THR A 55 6.00 0.53 -16.68
CA THR A 55 4.68 1.13 -16.94
C THR A 55 4.00 1.59 -15.66
N ALA A 56 4.16 0.88 -14.54
CA ALA A 56 3.62 1.29 -13.25
C ALA A 56 4.28 2.59 -12.76
N GLU A 57 5.59 2.73 -12.87
CA GLU A 57 6.32 3.96 -12.55
C GLU A 57 5.82 5.14 -13.41
N PHE A 58 5.67 4.94 -14.71
CA PHE A 58 5.09 5.94 -15.61
C PHE A 58 3.65 6.34 -15.21
N LEU A 59 2.80 5.37 -14.85
CA LEU A 59 1.42 5.64 -14.40
C LEU A 59 1.38 6.40 -13.07
N ILE A 60 2.31 6.12 -12.16
CA ILE A 60 2.44 6.84 -10.88
C ILE A 60 2.92 8.28 -11.14
N GLU A 61 3.83 8.49 -12.09
CA GLU A 61 4.35 9.81 -12.45
C GLU A 61 3.26 10.72 -13.02
N ILE A 62 2.33 10.20 -13.82
CA ILE A 62 1.21 10.97 -14.38
C ILE A 62 0.00 11.09 -13.43
N MET A 63 -0.01 10.37 -12.29
CA MET A 63 -1.10 10.42 -11.30
C MET A 63 -1.42 11.85 -10.81
N PRO A 64 -0.44 12.72 -10.48
CA PRO A 64 -0.70 14.12 -10.13
C PRO A 64 -1.47 14.90 -11.22
N VAL A 65 -1.16 14.67 -12.49
CA VAL A 65 -1.81 15.33 -13.63
C VAL A 65 -3.28 14.88 -13.75
N MET A 66 -3.57 13.60 -13.47
CA MET A 66 -4.94 13.08 -13.43
C MET A 66 -5.81 13.67 -12.31
N PHE A 67 -5.23 14.34 -11.30
CA PHE A 67 -6.00 15.06 -10.28
C PHE A 67 -6.44 16.47 -10.72
N ILE A 68 -5.87 17.04 -11.78
CA ILE A 68 -6.25 18.38 -12.26
C ILE A 68 -7.74 18.45 -12.62
N PRO A 69 -8.32 17.51 -13.41
CA PRO A 69 -9.75 17.55 -13.73
C PRO A 69 -10.64 17.39 -12.49
N ALA A 70 -10.25 16.51 -11.56
CA ALA A 70 -10.98 16.32 -10.30
C ALA A 70 -10.97 17.60 -9.44
N ALA A 71 -9.84 18.30 -9.38
CA ALA A 71 -9.72 19.58 -8.67
C ALA A 71 -10.55 20.68 -9.32
N VAL A 72 -10.59 20.76 -10.65
CA VAL A 72 -11.43 21.74 -11.37
C VAL A 72 -12.92 21.46 -11.14
N GLY A 73 -13.35 20.19 -11.18
CA GLY A 73 -14.73 19.82 -10.86
C GLY A 73 -15.14 20.19 -9.43
N LEU A 74 -14.21 20.17 -8.49
CA LEU A 74 -14.45 20.62 -7.11
C LEU A 74 -14.75 22.13 -7.03
N LEU A 75 -14.17 22.95 -7.92
CA LEU A 75 -14.42 24.39 -7.97
C LEU A 75 -15.86 24.72 -8.40
N GLU A 76 -16.53 23.85 -9.17
CA GLU A 76 -17.95 24.04 -9.50
C GLU A 76 -18.86 23.97 -8.27
N SER A 77 -18.43 23.24 -7.22
CA SER A 77 -19.15 23.08 -5.95
C SER A 77 -18.58 23.94 -4.81
N TRP A 78 -17.92 25.06 -5.14
CA TRP A 78 -17.19 25.88 -4.17
C TRP A 78 -18.07 26.46 -3.05
N GLU A 79 -19.33 26.80 -3.35
CA GLU A 79 -20.28 27.37 -2.39
C GLU A 79 -20.60 26.38 -1.24
N GLN A 80 -20.73 25.08 -1.54
CA GLN A 80 -20.91 24.06 -0.49
C GLN A 80 -19.61 23.75 0.25
N LEU A 81 -18.45 23.90 -0.40
CA LEU A 81 -17.15 23.54 0.16
C LEU A 81 -16.61 24.59 1.13
N ARG A 82 -16.78 25.88 0.83
CA ARG A 82 -16.28 27.01 1.63
C ARG A 82 -16.47 26.87 3.15
N PRO A 83 -17.65 26.51 3.69
CA PRO A 83 -17.83 26.39 5.15
C PRO A 83 -17.10 25.18 5.77
N ILE A 84 -16.77 24.15 5.00
CA ILE A 84 -16.16 22.90 5.51
C ILE A 84 -14.64 22.84 5.31
N VAL A 85 -14.03 23.72 4.52
CA VAL A 85 -12.57 23.74 4.28
C VAL A 85 -11.76 23.81 5.57
N VAL A 86 -12.15 24.69 6.51
CA VAL A 86 -11.41 24.86 7.77
C VAL A 86 -11.51 23.60 8.66
N PRO A 87 -12.71 23.05 8.94
CA PRO A 87 -12.84 21.77 9.62
C PRO A 87 -12.06 20.62 8.96
N VAL A 88 -12.10 20.53 7.62
CA VAL A 88 -11.41 19.49 6.84
C VAL A 88 -9.89 19.62 6.95
N LEU A 89 -9.34 20.83 6.91
CA LEU A 89 -7.91 21.04 7.11
C LEU A 89 -7.47 20.61 8.51
N VAL A 90 -8.23 21.01 9.55
CA VAL A 90 -7.89 20.67 10.94
C VAL A 90 -7.95 19.16 11.16
N ILE A 91 -9.02 18.48 10.73
CA ILE A 91 -9.17 17.04 10.92
C ILE A 91 -8.14 16.24 10.11
N THR A 92 -7.77 16.69 8.90
CA THR A 92 -6.75 16.04 8.08
C THR A 92 -5.37 16.12 8.74
N VAL A 93 -4.97 17.30 9.20
CA VAL A 93 -3.68 17.49 9.89
C VAL A 93 -3.65 16.66 11.17
N PHE A 94 -4.69 16.79 12.01
CA PHE A 94 -4.77 16.09 13.28
C PHE A 94 -4.76 14.57 13.12
N SER A 95 -5.58 14.03 12.20
CA SER A 95 -5.62 12.59 11.94
C SER A 95 -4.32 12.05 11.36
N THR A 96 -3.62 12.82 10.51
CA THR A 96 -2.31 12.42 9.96
C THR A 96 -1.29 12.26 11.07
N PHE A 97 -1.18 13.24 11.98
CA PHE A 97 -0.29 13.13 13.14
C PHE A 97 -0.69 12.00 14.08
N LEU A 98 -2.00 11.85 14.34
CA LEU A 98 -2.51 10.79 15.20
C LEU A 98 -2.18 9.40 14.65
N VAL A 99 -2.46 9.15 13.36
CA VAL A 99 -2.14 7.88 12.69
C VAL A 99 -0.64 7.62 12.71
N MET A 100 0.20 8.63 12.44
CA MET A 100 1.65 8.50 12.47
C MET A 100 2.16 8.13 13.87
N VAL A 101 1.68 8.79 14.93
CA VAL A 101 2.07 8.51 16.32
C VAL A 101 1.61 7.13 16.77
N VAL A 102 0.35 6.78 16.50
CA VAL A 102 -0.21 5.48 16.88
C VAL A 102 0.52 4.36 16.14
N THR A 103 0.68 4.46 14.82
CA THR A 103 1.41 3.45 14.03
C THR A 103 2.86 3.33 14.50
N GLY A 104 3.53 4.45 14.78
CA GLY A 104 4.89 4.44 15.35
C GLY A 104 4.96 3.73 16.70
N LYS A 105 4.06 4.04 17.64
CA LYS A 105 3.96 3.40 18.97
C LYS A 105 3.65 1.91 18.86
N VAL A 106 2.72 1.52 17.98
CA VAL A 106 2.35 0.12 17.76
C VAL A 106 3.53 -0.66 17.20
N THR A 107 4.19 -0.15 16.16
CA THR A 107 5.38 -0.79 15.58
C THR A 107 6.51 -0.91 16.60
N GLN A 108 6.79 0.14 17.39
CA GLN A 108 7.78 0.08 18.46
C GLN A 108 7.41 -0.93 19.55
N PHE A 109 6.13 -1.03 19.92
CA PHE A 109 5.65 -2.01 20.89
C PHE A 109 5.84 -3.45 20.37
N VAL A 110 5.47 -3.71 19.12
CA VAL A 110 5.65 -5.03 18.48
C VAL A 110 7.14 -5.38 18.40
N ILE A 111 7.99 -4.45 17.98
CA ILE A 111 9.44 -4.68 17.91
C ILE A 111 10.04 -4.92 19.30
N HIS A 112 9.62 -4.20 20.34
CA HIS A 112 10.12 -4.40 21.70
C HIS A 112 9.71 -5.77 22.27
N ARG A 113 8.50 -6.24 21.95
CA ARG A 113 8.03 -7.59 22.26
C ARG A 113 8.84 -8.66 21.52
N MET A 114 9.12 -8.46 20.23
CA MET A 114 9.95 -9.40 19.45
C MET A 114 11.43 -9.39 19.87
N HIS A 115 11.97 -8.27 20.34
CA HIS A 115 13.33 -8.20 20.89
C HIS A 115 13.47 -8.99 22.21
N THR A 116 12.37 -9.23 22.92
CA THR A 116 12.37 -10.09 24.12
C THR A 116 12.51 -11.57 23.74
N GLU A 117 11.94 -11.97 22.59
CA GLU A 117 12.04 -13.32 22.00
C GLU A 117 13.37 -13.56 21.24
N HIS A 118 14.01 -12.51 20.72
CA HIS A 118 15.33 -12.66 20.08
C HIS A 118 16.49 -12.73 21.10
N LYS A 119 16.31 -12.23 22.33
CA LYS A 119 17.28 -12.45 23.41
C LYS A 119 17.35 -13.91 23.84
N SER A 120 16.27 -14.71 23.78
CA SER A 120 16.33 -16.15 24.09
C SER A 120 16.98 -16.97 22.96
N SER A 121 16.83 -16.55 21.70
CA SER A 121 17.45 -17.23 20.55
C SER A 121 18.94 -16.87 20.35
N GLN A 122 19.39 -15.68 20.78
CA GLN A 122 20.81 -15.27 20.71
C GLN A 122 21.64 -15.73 21.92
N LYS A 123 21.07 -15.80 23.14
CA LYS A 123 21.78 -16.32 24.33
C LYS A 123 22.12 -17.81 24.21
N THR A 124 21.27 -18.59 23.52
CA THR A 124 21.48 -20.03 23.29
C THR A 124 22.62 -20.31 22.30
N LYS A 125 22.91 -19.39 21.36
CA LYS A 125 24.06 -19.52 20.44
C LYS A 125 25.38 -19.05 21.06
N SER A 126 25.38 -18.01 21.88
CA SER A 126 26.61 -17.52 22.52
C SER A 126 27.15 -18.49 23.58
N GLY A 127 26.28 -19.11 24.40
CA GLY A 127 26.71 -20.04 25.44
C GLY A 127 27.19 -21.41 24.94
N LYS A 128 26.94 -21.77 23.67
CA LYS A 128 27.36 -23.06 23.08
C LYS A 128 28.71 -22.98 22.37
N SER A 129 29.17 -21.77 22.02
CA SER A 129 30.50 -21.55 21.44
C SER A 129 31.61 -21.47 22.49
N GLU A 130 31.32 -21.02 23.73
CA GLU A 130 32.32 -21.00 24.81
C GLU A 130 32.62 -22.40 25.39
N VAL A 131 31.63 -23.30 25.44
CA VAL A 131 31.80 -24.64 26.06
C VAL A 131 32.50 -25.65 25.14
N CYS A 132 32.63 -25.37 23.83
CA CYS A 132 33.28 -26.29 22.90
C CYS A 132 34.80 -26.02 22.75
N HIS A 133 35.36 -25.11 23.55
CA HIS A 133 36.76 -24.68 23.47
C HIS A 133 37.54 -24.77 24.80
N GLU A 134 36.99 -25.41 25.84
CA GLU A 134 37.72 -25.82 27.05
C GLU A 134 37.84 -27.34 27.16
#